data_AF-A0A7C1W8U6-F1
#
_entry.id   AF-A0A7C1W8U6-F1
#
_cell.length_a   1.000
_cell.length_b   1.000
_cell.length_c   1.000
_cell.angle_alpha   90.00
_cell.angle_beta   90.00
_cell.angle_gamma   90.00
#
_symmetry.space_group_name_H-M   'P 1'
#
loop_
_entity.id
_entity.type
_entity.pdbx_description
1 polymer ?
#
loop_
_entity_poly.entity_id
_entity_poly.type
_entity_poly.pdbx_seq_one_letter_code
_entity_poly.pdbx_strand_id
1 'polypeptide(L)'
;MIPFKFNCRAVNVEHSCRYKNENEPNHQPELLRCIERIVEATQGMPYNGIIKSSANSYQIDFDFDSSWIKVVNDADWKSKTLNNLQDLRGIPNIKPDTLLFKDDITVTVEIEKSNKKTIWFDIIKIMMLIGQGLSKYGVLVTPRNYAHKIGVWDLFSEARYYKWCLAQFAKVDSCLLSKIAIIGYTQEAKIDGNWEQLDSSIVKSIKGKASQHFSQKYPSVA
;
A
#
# COMPACT_ATOMS: atom_id res chain seq x y z
N MET A 1 7.24 -26.88 9.94
CA MET A 1 7.51 -25.75 10.85
C MET A 1 6.26 -24.89 10.96
N ILE A 2 5.70 -24.70 12.16
CA ILE A 2 4.50 -23.87 12.35
C ILE A 2 4.91 -22.38 12.27
N PRO A 3 4.35 -21.58 11.35
CA PRO A 3 4.68 -20.16 11.24
C PRO A 3 4.38 -19.37 12.52
N PHE A 4 5.18 -18.34 12.80
CA PHE A 4 4.87 -17.34 13.81
C PHE A 4 3.94 -16.29 13.20
N LYS A 5 2.80 -16.03 13.84
CA LYS A 5 1.77 -15.10 13.34
C LYS A 5 1.47 -14.03 14.39
N PHE A 6 1.17 -12.82 13.93
CA PHE A 6 0.74 -11.72 14.78
C PHE A 6 -0.26 -10.83 14.04
N ASN A 7 -1.12 -10.15 14.80
CA ASN A 7 -2.17 -9.30 14.25
C ASN A 7 -1.64 -7.90 14.00
N CYS A 8 -2.08 -7.30 12.90
CA CYS A 8 -1.81 -5.93 12.52
C CYS A 8 -3.11 -5.19 12.21
N ARG A 9 -3.05 -3.86 12.13
CA ARG A 9 -4.14 -3.03 11.62
C ARG A 9 -3.63 -1.76 10.95
N ALA A 10 -4.41 -1.25 10.00
CA ALA A 10 -4.18 0.06 9.39
C ALA A 10 -4.97 1.13 10.14
N VAL A 11 -4.33 2.20 10.59
CA VAL A 11 -4.98 3.31 11.31
C VAL A 11 -4.48 4.65 10.78
N ASN A 12 -5.08 5.75 11.23
CA ASN A 12 -4.75 7.10 10.76
C ASN A 12 -4.73 7.18 9.22
N VAL A 13 -5.74 6.57 8.61
CA VAL A 13 -5.88 6.52 7.16
C VAL A 13 -6.38 7.89 6.71
N GLU A 14 -5.68 8.49 5.77
CA GLU A 14 -6.11 9.74 5.14
C GLU A 14 -5.65 9.79 3.69
N HIS A 15 -6.26 10.69 2.93
CA HIS A 15 -5.79 11.11 1.63
C HIS A 15 -5.10 12.46 1.74
N SER A 16 -4.01 12.61 0.99
CA SER A 16 -3.46 13.91 0.64
C SER A 16 -2.44 13.74 -0.49
N CYS A 17 -2.46 14.66 -1.45
CA CYS A 17 -1.47 14.77 -2.51
C CYS A 17 -0.60 16.03 -2.37
N ARG A 18 -0.95 16.99 -1.51
CA ARG A 18 -0.11 18.17 -1.28
C ARG A 18 1.25 17.78 -0.69
N TYR A 19 2.30 18.42 -1.17
CA TYR A 19 3.64 18.32 -0.61
C TYR A 19 4.08 19.68 -0.07
N LYS A 20 4.56 19.71 1.18
CA LYS A 20 4.91 20.95 1.90
C LYS A 20 3.74 21.95 1.93
N ASN A 21 3.94 23.16 1.40
CA ASN A 21 3.00 24.27 1.47
C ASN A 21 2.08 24.38 0.23
N GLU A 22 2.06 23.35 -0.62
CA GLU A 22 1.18 23.34 -1.78
C GLU A 22 -0.29 23.16 -1.38
N ASN A 23 -1.17 23.63 -2.26
CA ASN A 23 -2.58 23.32 -2.18
C ASN A 23 -2.83 21.88 -2.60
N GLU A 24 -3.88 21.28 -2.02
CA GLU A 24 -4.36 19.99 -2.49
C GLU A 24 -4.86 20.14 -3.95
N PRO A 25 -4.47 19.24 -4.87
CA PRO A 25 -4.98 19.28 -6.24
C PRO A 25 -6.50 19.13 -6.26
N ASN A 26 -7.14 19.82 -7.20
CA ASN A 26 -8.58 19.75 -7.38
C ASN A 26 -8.99 18.42 -8.03
N HIS A 27 -9.27 17.41 -7.22
CA HIS A 27 -9.82 16.14 -7.67
C HIS A 27 -11.27 16.32 -8.15
N GLN A 28 -11.66 15.57 -9.18
CA GLN A 28 -13.07 15.52 -9.58
C GLN A 28 -13.93 14.96 -8.43
N PRO A 29 -15.18 15.44 -8.25
CA PRO A 29 -16.05 14.99 -7.15
C PRO A 29 -16.25 13.47 -7.09
N GLU A 30 -16.25 12.81 -8.25
CA GLU A 30 -16.33 11.35 -8.34
C GLU A 30 -15.12 10.67 -7.69
N LEU A 31 -13.91 11.13 -7.96
CA LEU A 31 -12.69 10.61 -7.34
C LEU A 31 -12.68 10.87 -5.83
N LEU A 32 -13.12 12.05 -5.37
CA LEU A 32 -13.23 12.35 -3.94
C LEU A 32 -14.14 11.37 -3.21
N ARG A 33 -15.32 11.05 -3.77
CA ARG A 33 -16.20 10.02 -3.19
C ARG A 33 -15.56 8.63 -3.17
N CYS A 34 -14.76 8.29 -4.20
CA CYS A 34 -14.02 7.03 -4.20
C CYS A 34 -12.99 6.98 -3.08
N ILE A 35 -12.22 8.07 -2.92
CA ILE A 35 -11.22 8.23 -1.87
C ILE A 35 -11.86 8.11 -0.50
N GLU A 36 -12.94 8.84 -0.22
CA GLU A 36 -13.62 8.84 1.07
C GLU A 36 -14.02 7.42 1.48
N ARG A 37 -14.64 6.65 0.57
CA ARG A 37 -15.03 5.26 0.84
C ARG A 37 -13.84 4.34 1.05
N ILE A 38 -12.77 4.50 0.26
CA ILE A 38 -11.56 3.69 0.42
C ILE A 38 -10.88 3.99 1.76
N VAL A 39 -10.80 5.27 2.15
CA VAL A 39 -10.26 5.70 3.44
C VAL A 39 -11.08 5.11 4.58
N GLU A 40 -12.41 5.23 4.52
CA GLU A 40 -13.32 4.67 5.52
C GLU A 40 -13.16 3.15 5.64
N ALA A 41 -13.16 2.44 4.51
CA ALA A 41 -13.01 0.99 4.50
C ALA A 41 -11.64 0.55 5.06
N THR A 42 -10.57 1.29 4.75
CA THR A 42 -9.21 0.94 5.21
C THR A 42 -8.99 1.26 6.70
N GLN A 43 -9.76 2.18 7.28
CA GLN A 43 -9.58 2.63 8.65
C GLN A 43 -9.90 1.51 9.65
N GLY A 44 -8.90 1.14 10.46
CA GLY A 44 -8.98 0.03 11.42
C GLY A 44 -8.90 -1.35 10.78
N MET A 45 -8.65 -1.45 9.47
CA MET A 45 -8.63 -2.71 8.73
C MET A 45 -7.62 -3.69 9.34
N PRO A 46 -8.04 -4.89 9.77
CA PRO A 46 -7.13 -5.90 10.29
C PRO A 46 -6.39 -6.62 9.15
N TYR A 47 -5.15 -6.99 9.42
CA TYR A 47 -4.34 -7.86 8.56
C TYR A 47 -3.32 -8.63 9.41
N ASN A 48 -2.63 -9.62 8.86
CA ASN A 48 -1.68 -10.46 9.59
C ASN A 48 -0.25 -10.24 9.12
N GLY A 49 0.66 -10.27 10.08
CA GLY A 49 2.08 -10.49 9.84
C GLY A 49 2.45 -11.95 10.08
N ILE A 50 3.25 -12.53 9.20
CA ILE A 50 3.64 -13.94 9.22
C ILE A 50 5.16 -14.04 9.05
N ILE A 51 5.82 -14.75 9.97
CA ILE A 51 7.20 -15.19 9.81
C ILE A 51 7.17 -16.70 9.61
N LYS A 52 7.56 -17.16 8.41
CA LYS A 52 7.47 -18.58 8.03
C LYS A 52 8.57 -19.44 8.64
N SER A 53 9.78 -18.90 8.79
CA SER A 53 10.95 -19.61 9.32
C SER A 53 12.06 -18.66 9.78
N SER A 54 13.09 -19.22 10.41
CA SER A 54 14.32 -18.51 10.77
C SER A 54 15.29 -18.28 9.59
N ALA A 55 15.12 -19.02 8.48
CA ALA A 55 16.08 -19.08 7.37
C ALA A 55 16.35 -17.72 6.68
N ASN A 56 15.34 -16.85 6.60
CA ASN A 56 15.44 -15.55 5.91
C ASN A 56 15.51 -14.39 6.90
N SER A 57 16.32 -14.52 7.96
CA SER A 57 16.46 -13.47 9.00
C SER A 57 15.10 -13.01 9.57
N TYR A 58 14.18 -13.97 9.75
CA TYR A 58 12.82 -13.73 10.22
C TYR A 58 12.06 -12.70 9.37
N GLN A 59 12.14 -12.82 8.05
CA GLN A 59 11.37 -11.98 7.13
C GLN A 59 9.88 -12.04 7.49
N ILE A 60 9.26 -10.87 7.57
CA ILE A 60 7.84 -10.69 7.86
C ILE A 60 7.12 -10.53 6.53
N ASP A 61 6.19 -11.43 6.25
CA ASP A 61 5.24 -11.34 5.15
C ASP A 61 3.92 -10.77 5.69
N PHE A 62 3.34 -9.78 5.02
CA PHE A 62 2.02 -9.24 5.37
C PHE A 62 0.98 -9.66 4.33
N ASP A 63 -0.19 -10.10 4.79
CA ASP A 63 -1.36 -10.36 3.92
C ASP A 63 -2.18 -9.10 3.61
N PHE A 64 -1.57 -7.92 3.79
CA PHE A 64 -2.20 -6.61 3.67
C PHE A 64 -3.00 -6.46 2.37
N ASP A 65 -2.41 -6.81 1.22
CA ASP A 65 -3.04 -6.54 -0.09
C ASP A 65 -4.32 -7.36 -0.26
N SER A 66 -4.29 -8.64 0.13
CA SER A 66 -5.47 -9.49 0.12
C SER A 66 -6.54 -9.03 1.11
N SER A 67 -6.13 -8.57 2.31
CA SER A 67 -7.05 -8.04 3.31
C SER A 67 -7.69 -6.72 2.83
N TRP A 68 -6.89 -5.86 2.20
CA TRP A 68 -7.31 -4.59 1.65
C TRP A 68 -8.29 -4.77 0.49
N ILE A 69 -7.95 -5.64 -0.47
CA ILE A 69 -8.84 -5.98 -1.60
C ILE A 69 -10.19 -6.51 -1.08
N LYS A 70 -10.17 -7.37 -0.05
CA LYS A 70 -11.40 -7.87 0.55
C LYS A 70 -12.26 -6.74 1.11
N VAL A 71 -11.67 -5.84 1.89
CA VAL A 71 -12.42 -4.78 2.56
C VAL A 71 -12.94 -3.72 1.59
N VAL A 72 -12.21 -3.39 0.53
CA VAL A 72 -12.78 -2.52 -0.52
C VAL A 72 -13.89 -3.22 -1.30
N ASN A 73 -13.80 -4.54 -1.52
CA ASN A 73 -14.88 -5.29 -2.15
C ASN A 73 -16.15 -5.31 -1.27
N ASP A 74 -15.98 -5.49 0.03
CA ASP A 74 -17.07 -5.42 1.01
C ASP A 74 -17.70 -4.01 1.05
N ALA A 75 -16.94 -2.97 0.66
CA ALA A 75 -17.41 -1.59 0.46
C ALA A 75 -18.02 -1.32 -0.93
N ASP A 76 -18.56 -2.37 -1.58
CA ASP A 76 -19.28 -2.30 -2.86
C ASP A 76 -18.39 -1.87 -4.05
N TRP A 77 -17.13 -2.32 -4.03
CA TRP A 77 -16.28 -2.32 -5.21
C TRP A 77 -16.13 -3.73 -5.78
N LYS A 78 -15.87 -3.84 -7.07
CA LYS A 78 -15.44 -5.11 -7.68
C LYS A 78 -13.97 -5.01 -8.00
N SER A 79 -13.14 -5.86 -7.43
CA SER A 79 -11.72 -5.96 -7.77
C SER A 79 -11.47 -6.96 -8.91
N LYS A 80 -10.60 -6.62 -9.86
CA LYS A 80 -10.10 -7.54 -10.88
C LYS A 80 -8.59 -7.37 -11.03
N THR A 81 -7.87 -8.48 -11.03
CA THR A 81 -6.47 -8.50 -11.45
C THR A 81 -6.39 -8.50 -12.98
N LEU A 82 -5.56 -7.62 -13.54
CA LEU A 82 -5.32 -7.62 -14.99
C LEU A 82 -4.37 -8.77 -15.33
N ASN A 83 -4.94 -9.88 -15.82
CA ASN A 83 -4.21 -11.11 -16.09
C ASN A 83 -3.72 -11.24 -17.54
N ASN A 84 -4.30 -10.49 -18.48
CA ASN A 84 -3.95 -10.59 -19.90
C ASN A 84 -3.43 -9.25 -20.43
N LEU A 85 -2.14 -9.21 -20.78
CA LEU A 85 -1.44 -8.03 -21.28
C LEU A 85 -1.80 -7.69 -22.73
N GLN A 86 -2.49 -8.60 -23.45
CA GLN A 86 -2.93 -8.37 -24.83
C GLN A 86 -3.95 -7.23 -24.95
N ASP A 87 -4.61 -6.85 -23.85
CA ASP A 87 -5.54 -5.70 -23.80
C ASP A 87 -4.80 -4.35 -23.70
N LEU A 88 -3.51 -4.35 -23.33
CA LEU A 88 -2.67 -3.16 -23.20
C LEU A 88 -1.97 -2.88 -24.53
N ARG A 89 -2.69 -2.32 -25.52
CA ARG A 89 -2.15 -1.98 -26.84
C ARG A 89 -0.86 -1.14 -26.75
N GLY A 90 0.30 -1.78 -26.78
CA GLY A 90 1.62 -1.12 -26.85
C GLY A 90 2.33 -0.87 -25.51
N ILE A 91 1.82 -1.38 -24.38
CA ILE A 91 2.50 -1.24 -23.08
C ILE A 91 2.90 -2.63 -22.57
N PRO A 92 4.15 -3.07 -22.80
CA PRO A 92 4.58 -4.40 -22.39
C PRO A 92 4.67 -4.49 -20.86
N ASN A 93 4.07 -5.54 -20.30
CA ASN A 93 4.31 -6.04 -18.94
C ASN A 93 3.94 -5.09 -17.77
N ILE A 94 2.99 -4.16 -17.94
CA ILE A 94 2.44 -3.42 -16.81
C ILE A 94 1.27 -4.20 -16.20
N LYS A 95 1.39 -4.52 -14.92
CA LYS A 95 0.34 -5.14 -14.13
C LYS A 95 0.11 -4.30 -12.88
N PRO A 96 -1.08 -3.68 -12.72
CA PRO A 96 -1.43 -3.04 -11.46
C PRO A 96 -1.71 -4.11 -10.40
N ASP A 97 -1.56 -3.75 -9.13
CA ASP A 97 -1.93 -4.66 -8.04
C ASP A 97 -3.40 -5.07 -8.13
N THR A 98 -4.28 -4.10 -8.41
CA THR A 98 -5.69 -4.39 -8.74
C THR A 98 -6.35 -3.25 -9.53
N LEU A 99 -7.44 -3.58 -10.21
CA LEU A 99 -8.40 -2.62 -10.75
C LEU A 99 -9.69 -2.71 -9.94
N LEU A 100 -10.20 -1.57 -9.50
CA LEU A 100 -11.50 -1.47 -8.85
C LEU A 100 -12.53 -0.94 -9.84
N PHE A 101 -13.71 -1.55 -9.84
CA PHE A 101 -14.85 -1.17 -10.68
C PHE A 101 -16.04 -0.85 -9.81
N LYS A 102 -16.67 0.29 -10.08
CA LYS A 102 -17.95 0.68 -9.50
C LYS A 102 -18.69 1.52 -10.53
N ASP A 103 -19.86 1.04 -10.95
CA ASP A 103 -20.61 1.64 -12.06
C ASP A 103 -19.71 1.79 -13.29
N ASP A 104 -19.63 3.00 -13.85
CA ASP A 104 -18.80 3.37 -15.00
C ASP A 104 -17.42 3.94 -14.59
N ILE A 105 -17.05 3.81 -13.32
CA ILE A 105 -15.76 4.23 -12.78
C ILE A 105 -14.83 3.03 -12.63
N THR A 106 -13.68 3.13 -13.30
CA THR A 106 -12.55 2.21 -13.11
C THR A 106 -11.39 2.93 -12.44
N VAL A 107 -10.86 2.36 -11.37
CA VAL A 107 -9.74 2.89 -10.58
C VAL A 107 -8.57 1.91 -10.61
N THR A 108 -7.41 2.35 -11.05
CA THR A 108 -6.16 1.60 -10.89
C THR A 108 -5.65 1.76 -9.46
N VAL A 109 -5.28 0.65 -8.82
CA VAL A 109 -4.70 0.68 -7.48
C VAL A 109 -3.30 0.09 -7.50
N GLU A 110 -2.38 0.77 -6.83
CA GLU A 110 -1.05 0.29 -6.48
C GLU A 110 -0.87 0.40 -4.96
N ILE A 111 -0.25 -0.60 -4.35
CA ILE A 111 -0.01 -0.69 -2.91
C ILE A 111 1.50 -0.87 -2.68
N GLU A 112 2.20 0.22 -2.37
CA GLU A 112 3.63 0.18 -2.09
C GLU A 112 3.90 0.21 -0.59
N LYS A 113 4.53 -0.86 -0.08
CA LYS A 113 4.69 -1.11 1.37
C LYS A 113 6.14 -1.14 1.85
N SER A 114 7.11 -1.19 0.94
CA SER A 114 8.45 -1.72 1.25
C SER A 114 9.62 -0.97 0.63
N ASN A 115 9.40 -0.17 -0.40
CA ASN A 115 10.48 0.48 -1.11
C ASN A 115 10.07 1.84 -1.67
N LYS A 116 10.69 2.91 -1.18
CA LYS A 116 10.43 4.25 -1.70
C LYS A 116 10.83 4.44 -3.17
N LYS A 117 11.78 3.65 -3.70
CA LYS A 117 12.25 3.80 -5.08
C LYS A 117 11.24 3.29 -6.12
N THR A 118 10.36 2.37 -5.73
CA THR A 118 9.34 1.79 -6.62
C THR A 118 8.09 2.67 -6.72
N ILE A 119 7.83 3.52 -5.72
CA ILE A 119 6.74 4.50 -5.73
C ILE A 119 6.66 5.31 -7.04
N TRP A 120 7.78 5.79 -7.55
CA TRP A 120 7.79 6.56 -8.80
C TRP A 120 7.29 5.71 -9.99
N PHE A 121 7.67 4.43 -10.04
CA PHE A 121 7.22 3.49 -11.07
C PHE A 121 5.73 3.20 -10.90
N ASP A 122 5.22 3.09 -9.67
CA ASP A 122 3.79 2.89 -9.40
C ASP A 122 2.94 4.06 -9.89
N ILE A 123 3.40 5.30 -9.65
CA ILE A 123 2.72 6.49 -10.18
C ILE A 123 2.71 6.46 -11.72
N ILE A 124 3.82 6.06 -12.36
CA ILE A 124 3.87 5.92 -13.83
C ILE A 124 2.93 4.83 -14.33
N LYS A 125 2.89 3.65 -13.68
CA LYS A 125 1.95 2.58 -14.05
C LYS A 125 0.51 3.10 -14.06
N ILE A 126 0.13 3.83 -13.00
CA ILE A 126 -1.18 4.48 -12.91
C ILE A 126 -1.40 5.46 -14.08
N MET A 127 -0.45 6.38 -14.33
CA MET A 127 -0.55 7.35 -15.43
C MET A 127 -0.72 6.66 -16.79
N MET A 128 0.01 5.57 -17.02
CA MET A 128 -0.05 4.78 -18.25
C MET A 128 -1.42 4.14 -18.44
N LEU A 129 -2.00 3.56 -17.39
CA LEU A 129 -3.33 2.97 -17.44
C LEU A 129 -4.45 4.00 -17.62
N ILE A 130 -4.29 5.21 -17.06
CA ILE A 130 -5.20 6.33 -17.32
C ILE A 130 -5.06 6.83 -18.76
N GLY A 131 -3.82 6.99 -19.25
CA GLY A 131 -3.54 7.47 -20.60
C GLY A 131 -4.05 6.53 -21.71
N GLN A 132 -4.11 5.23 -21.44
CA GLN A 132 -4.70 4.23 -22.34
C GLN A 132 -6.23 4.12 -22.22
N GLY A 133 -6.86 4.88 -21.32
CA GLY A 133 -8.31 4.82 -21.08
C GLY A 133 -8.78 3.55 -20.37
N LEU A 134 -7.88 2.77 -19.77
CA LEU A 134 -8.22 1.54 -19.04
C LEU A 134 -8.70 1.82 -17.62
N SER A 135 -8.33 2.97 -17.08
CA SER A 135 -8.84 3.48 -15.81
C SER A 135 -9.15 4.96 -15.93
N LYS A 136 -10.18 5.41 -15.21
CA LYS A 136 -10.55 6.82 -15.14
C LYS A 136 -9.66 7.56 -14.13
N TYR A 137 -9.33 6.87 -13.03
CA TYR A 137 -8.53 7.39 -11.92
C TYR A 137 -7.50 6.37 -11.44
N GLY A 138 -6.61 6.81 -10.57
CA GLY A 138 -5.72 5.93 -9.85
C GLY A 138 -5.55 6.30 -8.38
N VAL A 139 -5.23 5.28 -7.58
CA VAL A 139 -5.00 5.39 -6.14
C VAL A 139 -3.69 4.68 -5.82
N LEU A 140 -2.79 5.37 -5.14
CA LEU A 140 -1.60 4.80 -4.56
C LEU A 140 -1.76 4.72 -3.04
N VAL A 141 -1.65 3.52 -2.48
CA VAL A 141 -1.80 3.26 -1.03
C VAL A 141 -0.43 2.98 -0.42
N THR A 142 -0.04 3.74 0.61
CA THR A 142 1.32 3.68 1.19
C THR A 142 1.32 3.85 2.72
N PRO A 143 2.21 3.16 3.44
CA PRO A 143 2.34 3.34 4.88
C PRO A 143 3.18 4.59 5.23
N ARG A 144 2.88 5.20 6.38
CA ARG A 144 3.65 6.31 6.98
C ARG A 144 4.87 5.86 7.78
N ASN A 145 4.90 4.58 8.14
CA ASN A 145 5.86 4.05 9.10
C ASN A 145 6.44 2.71 8.64
N TYR A 146 6.96 2.63 7.42
CA TYR A 146 7.65 1.43 6.99
C TYR A 146 8.96 1.25 7.77
N ALA A 147 9.05 0.17 8.56
CA ALA A 147 10.24 -0.17 9.33
C ALA A 147 11.38 -0.68 8.43
N HIS A 148 12.27 0.23 8.04
CA HIS A 148 13.48 -0.09 7.28
C HIS A 148 14.67 -0.39 8.22
N LYS A 149 15.76 -0.94 7.67
CA LYS A 149 16.99 -1.25 8.43
C LYS A 149 17.64 0.00 9.05
N ILE A 150 17.46 1.17 8.43
CA ILE A 150 18.09 2.44 8.80
C ILE A 150 17.02 3.41 9.35
N GLY A 151 16.07 2.89 10.13
CA GLY A 151 14.97 3.67 10.72
C GLY A 151 13.65 3.52 9.97
N VAL A 152 12.74 4.46 10.20
CA VAL A 152 11.37 4.41 9.69
C VAL A 152 11.24 5.30 8.46
N TRP A 153 10.67 4.76 7.39
CA TRP A 153 10.38 5.50 6.17
C TRP A 153 8.90 5.88 6.11
N ASP A 154 8.65 7.16 5.85
CA ASP A 154 7.32 7.67 5.53
C ASP A 154 7.09 7.57 4.02
N LEU A 155 6.60 6.41 3.56
CA LEU A 155 6.33 6.16 2.14
C LEU A 155 5.21 7.05 1.62
N PHE A 156 4.29 7.46 2.48
CA PHE A 156 3.24 8.42 2.12
C PHE A 156 3.79 9.81 1.82
N SER A 157 4.73 10.32 2.63
CA SER A 157 5.44 11.55 2.32
C SER A 157 6.29 11.44 1.04
N GLU A 158 6.97 10.30 0.84
CA GLU A 158 7.76 10.05 -0.38
C GLU A 158 6.88 10.00 -1.64
N ALA A 159 5.69 9.41 -1.57
CA ALA A 159 4.71 9.42 -2.67
C ALA A 159 4.25 10.83 -3.05
N ARG A 160 3.92 11.66 -2.06
CA ARG A 160 3.57 13.08 -2.29
C ARG A 160 4.74 13.85 -2.88
N TYR A 161 5.96 13.59 -2.40
CA TYR A 161 7.18 14.17 -2.96
C TYR A 161 7.40 13.77 -4.43
N TYR A 162 7.25 12.50 -4.79
CA TYR A 162 7.43 12.08 -6.19
C TYR A 162 6.35 12.64 -7.11
N LYS A 163 5.09 12.68 -6.66
CA LYS A 163 4.01 13.33 -7.41
C LYS A 163 4.30 14.82 -7.64
N TRP A 164 4.81 15.50 -6.61
CA TRP A 164 5.29 16.88 -6.71
C TRP A 164 6.42 17.04 -7.73
N CYS A 165 7.43 16.16 -7.70
CA CYS A 165 8.52 16.17 -8.68
C CYS A 165 8.02 15.99 -10.12
N LEU A 166 7.04 15.12 -10.34
CA LEU A 166 6.43 14.92 -11.66
C LEU A 166 5.75 16.19 -12.17
N ALA A 167 5.04 16.92 -11.29
CA ALA A 167 4.44 18.20 -11.64
C ALA A 167 5.50 19.28 -11.93
N GLN A 168 6.44 19.47 -11.01
CA GLN A 168 7.36 20.62 -11.06
C GLN A 168 8.50 20.44 -12.05
N PHE A 169 9.10 19.25 -12.14
CA PHE A 169 10.33 19.03 -12.90
C PHE A 169 10.11 18.23 -14.17
N ALA A 170 9.30 17.17 -14.12
CA ALA A 170 8.98 16.39 -15.32
C ALA A 170 7.87 17.01 -16.18
N LYS A 171 7.25 18.11 -15.71
CA LYS A 171 6.20 18.87 -16.41
C LYS A 171 5.02 17.99 -16.83
N VAL A 172 4.69 16.99 -16.02
CA VAL A 172 3.51 16.15 -16.25
C VAL A 172 2.27 17.02 -16.13
N ASP A 173 1.33 16.83 -17.05
CA ASP A 173 0.09 17.57 -17.09
C ASP A 173 -0.69 17.51 -15.75
N SER A 174 -1.10 18.69 -15.28
CA SER A 174 -1.80 18.82 -14.00
C SER A 174 -3.17 18.15 -14.01
N CYS A 175 -3.87 18.11 -15.16
CA CYS A 175 -5.15 17.42 -15.27
C CYS A 175 -4.95 15.90 -15.11
N LEU A 176 -3.90 15.32 -15.70
CA LEU A 176 -3.54 13.91 -15.47
C LEU A 176 -3.19 13.65 -14.00
N LEU A 177 -2.35 14.47 -13.38
CA LEU A 177 -2.00 14.29 -11.96
C LEU A 177 -3.18 14.51 -11.00
N SER A 178 -4.20 15.27 -11.40
CA SER A 178 -5.44 15.45 -10.63
C SER A 178 -6.32 14.19 -10.63
N LYS A 179 -6.04 13.21 -11.50
CA LYS A 179 -6.73 11.91 -11.52
C LYS A 179 -6.09 10.87 -10.61
N ILE A 180 -4.99 11.22 -9.94
CA ILE A 180 -4.22 10.31 -9.08
C ILE A 180 -4.28 10.77 -7.64
N ALA A 181 -4.82 9.90 -6.80
CA ALA A 181 -4.95 10.07 -5.36
C ALA A 181 -3.86 9.29 -4.63
N ILE A 182 -3.40 9.80 -3.48
CA ILE A 182 -2.47 9.11 -2.61
C ILE A 182 -3.14 8.94 -1.25
N ILE A 183 -3.18 7.72 -0.75
CA ILE A 183 -3.74 7.35 0.55
C ILE A 183 -2.60 6.86 1.44
N GLY A 184 -2.50 7.45 2.63
CA GLY A 184 -1.50 7.16 3.63
C GLY A 184 -2.11 6.49 4.86
N TYR A 185 -1.47 5.47 5.41
CA TYR A 185 -1.91 4.81 6.65
C TYR A 185 -0.75 4.54 7.61
N THR A 186 -1.02 4.47 8.91
CA THR A 186 -0.08 3.98 9.93
C THR A 186 -0.32 2.49 10.16
N GLN A 187 0.76 1.72 10.17
CA GLN A 187 0.77 0.30 10.52
C GLN A 187 0.90 0.15 12.03
N GLU A 188 0.02 -0.63 12.65
CA GLU A 188 0.15 -1.07 14.03
C GLU A 188 0.18 -2.59 14.12
N ALA A 189 0.91 -3.12 15.10
CA ALA A 189 0.93 -4.54 15.44
C ALA A 189 0.46 -4.75 16.89
N LYS A 190 -0.19 -5.89 17.14
CA LYS A 190 -0.64 -6.27 18.48
C LYS A 190 0.46 -7.04 19.20
N ILE A 191 1.08 -6.41 20.20
CA ILE A 191 2.18 -6.94 21.01
C ILE A 191 1.74 -6.95 22.48
N ASP A 192 1.78 -8.13 23.11
CA ASP A 192 1.41 -8.32 24.53
C ASP A 192 0.03 -7.72 24.89
N GLY A 193 -0.91 -7.81 23.97
CA GLY A 193 -2.28 -7.31 24.14
C GLY A 193 -2.48 -5.85 23.69
N ASN A 194 -1.40 -5.08 23.53
CA ASN A 194 -1.44 -3.66 23.16
C ASN A 194 -1.19 -3.45 21.67
N TRP A 195 -1.78 -2.39 21.11
CA TRP A 195 -1.50 -1.95 19.74
C TRP A 195 -0.35 -0.95 19.76
N GLU A 196 0.69 -1.24 18.99
CA GLU A 196 1.88 -0.40 18.90
C GLU A 196 2.23 -0.12 17.44
N GLN A 197 2.72 1.09 17.14
CA GLN A 197 3.16 1.44 15.79
C GLN A 197 4.29 0.52 15.34
N LEU A 198 4.17 0.00 14.14
CA LEU A 198 5.11 -0.97 13.59
C LEU A 198 6.42 -0.28 13.13
N ASP A 199 7.22 0.15 14.08
CA ASP A 199 8.54 0.73 13.85
C ASP A 199 9.67 -0.32 13.94
N SER A 200 10.92 0.14 13.79
CA SER A 200 12.09 -0.74 13.86
C SER A 200 12.24 -1.46 15.22
N SER A 201 11.80 -0.85 16.32
CA SER A 201 11.85 -1.43 17.67
C SER A 201 10.82 -2.54 17.85
N ILE A 202 9.60 -2.32 17.37
CA ILE A 202 8.51 -3.29 17.39
C ILE A 202 8.83 -4.47 16.46
N VAL A 203 9.37 -4.21 15.26
CA VAL A 203 9.85 -5.26 14.37
C VAL A 203 10.94 -6.10 15.05
N LYS A 204 11.88 -5.48 15.77
CA LYS A 204 12.91 -6.22 16.52
C LYS A 204 12.30 -7.10 17.61
N SER A 205 11.31 -6.59 18.36
CA SER A 205 10.57 -7.33 19.37
C SER A 205 9.84 -8.55 18.78
N ILE A 206 9.11 -8.35 17.67
CA ILE A 206 8.44 -9.41 16.91
C ILE A 206 9.42 -10.50 16.48
N LYS A 207 10.58 -10.13 15.93
CA LYS A 207 11.60 -11.09 15.50
C LYS A 207 12.21 -11.85 16.68
N GLY A 208 12.38 -11.20 17.83
CA GLY A 208 12.80 -11.86 19.07
C GLY A 208 11.80 -12.93 19.52
N LYS A 209 10.51 -12.61 19.53
CA LYS A 209 9.44 -13.57 19.86
C LYS A 209 9.36 -14.72 18.85
N ALA A 210 9.53 -14.43 17.57
CA ALA A 210 9.58 -15.46 16.53
C ALA A 210 10.79 -16.39 16.72
N SER A 211 11.96 -15.86 17.06
CA SER A 211 13.15 -16.66 17.38
C SER A 211 12.89 -17.63 18.53
N GLN A 212 12.32 -17.15 19.63
CA GLN A 212 11.94 -18.01 20.76
C GLN A 212 10.94 -19.10 20.36
N HIS A 213 9.90 -18.74 19.58
CA HIS A 213 8.89 -19.68 19.08
C HIS A 213 9.50 -20.81 18.25
N PHE A 214 10.48 -20.52 17.40
CA PHE A 214 11.12 -21.56 16.58
C PHE A 214 12.11 -22.41 17.39
N SER A 215 12.84 -21.83 18.34
CA SER A 215 13.76 -22.58 19.22
C SER A 215 13.06 -23.53 20.18
N GLN A 216 11.90 -23.14 20.73
CA GLN A 216 11.13 -23.98 21.66
C GLN A 216 10.44 -25.17 20.96
N LYS A 217 10.00 -24.99 19.72
CA LYS A 217 9.25 -26.01 18.98
C LYS A 217 10.12 -27.00 18.21
N TYR A 218 11.39 -26.67 17.99
CA TYR A 218 12.35 -27.51 17.29
C TYR A 218 13.69 -27.40 18.02
N PRO A 219 13.83 -27.97 19.23
CA PRO A 219 15.13 -28.11 19.86
C PRO A 219 16.04 -28.82 18.86
N SER A 220 17.19 -28.23 18.57
CA SER A 220 18.21 -28.82 17.71
C SER A 220 18.41 -30.27 18.12
N VAL A 221 18.10 -31.21 17.22
CA VAL A 221 18.50 -32.60 17.37
C VAL A 221 20.03 -32.57 17.29
N ALA A 222 20.66 -32.69 18.45
CA ALA A 222 22.11 -32.85 18.58
C ALA A 222 22.51 -34.24 18.10
#